data_AF-A0A5E6ND39-F1
#
_entry.id   AF-A0A5E6ND39-F1
#
_cell.length_a   1.000
_cell.length_b   1.000
_cell.length_c   1.000
_cell.angle_alpha   90.00
_cell.angle_beta   90.00
_cell.angle_gamma   90.00
#
_symmetry.space_group_name_H-M   'P 1'
#
loop_
_entity.id
_entity.type
_entity.pdbx_description
1 polymer ?
#
loop_
_entity_poly.entity_id
_entity_poly.type
_entity_poly.pdbx_seq_one_letter_code
_entity_poly.pdbx_strand_id
1 'polypeptide(L)' 'MKNLQTKCTNEITAVDLFCGAGGLTKGLEDTGIKVNLGVDIDPACEYPYSANNSGSFLKKSVNNLSSSDIQNFL' A
#
# COMPACT_ATOMS: atom_id res chain seq x y z
N MET A 1 -18.86 -10.65 33.83
CA MET A 1 -18.26 -10.95 32.52
C MET A 1 -18.71 -9.87 31.54
N LYS A 2 -17.81 -8.97 31.11
CA LYS A 2 -18.18 -7.90 30.16
C LYS A 2 -18.11 -8.48 28.75
N ASN A 3 -19.23 -8.50 28.05
CA ASN A 3 -19.29 -8.79 26.62
C ASN A 3 -18.44 -7.77 25.87
N LEU A 4 -17.33 -8.20 25.27
CA LEU A 4 -16.66 -7.42 24.24
C LEU A 4 -17.53 -7.52 22.99
N GLN A 5 -18.36 -6.50 22.77
CA GLN A 5 -18.84 -6.22 21.42
C GLN A 5 -17.60 -5.88 20.59
N THR A 6 -17.22 -6.77 19.68
CA THR A 6 -16.25 -6.47 18.63
C THR A 6 -16.80 -5.31 17.82
N LYS A 7 -16.27 -4.11 18.08
CA LYS A 7 -16.48 -2.94 17.24
C LYS A 7 -16.04 -3.34 15.83
N CYS A 8 -16.95 -3.31 14.85
CA CYS A 8 -16.57 -3.44 13.45
C CYS A 8 -15.76 -2.20 13.09
N THR A 9 -14.45 -2.26 13.29
CA THR A 9 -13.52 -1.28 12.76
C THR A 9 -13.33 -1.63 11.30
N ASN A 10 -13.81 -0.78 10.39
CA ASN A 10 -13.45 -0.91 8.98
C ASN A 10 -11.93 -0.99 8.89
N GLU A 11 -11.40 -2.07 8.29
CA GLU A 11 -9.97 -2.20 8.04
C GLU A 11 -9.56 -1.09 7.06
N ILE A 12 -8.56 -0.29 7.44
CA ILE A 12 -8.02 0.76 6.59
C ILE A 12 -6.91 0.13 5.74
N THR A 13 -7.11 0.16 4.43
CA THR A 13 -6.12 -0.21 3.42
C THR A 13 -5.69 1.00 2.61
N ALA A 14 -4.51 0.94 2.01
CA ALA A 14 -3.96 2.03 1.22
C ALA A 14 -3.24 1.55 -0.05
N VAL A 15 -3.17 2.46 -1.01
CA VAL A 15 -2.31 2.41 -2.20
C VAL A 15 -1.40 3.63 -2.16
N ASP A 16 -0.09 3.42 -2.22
CA ASP A 16 0.94 4.46 -2.19
C ASP A 16 1.32 4.87 -3.62
N LEU A 17 0.92 6.07 -4.03
CA LEU A 17 1.24 6.62 -5.35
C LEU A 17 2.53 7.44 -5.26
N PHE A 18 3.42 7.29 -6.23
CA PHE A 18 4.78 7.84 -6.21
C PHE A 18 5.59 7.24 -5.05
N CYS A 19 5.49 5.92 -4.87
CA CYS A 19 5.95 5.26 -3.65
C CYS A 19 7.48 5.33 -3.45
N GLY A 20 8.26 5.59 -4.50
CA GLY A 20 9.70 5.62 -4.42
C GLY A 20 10.27 4.36 -3.76
N ALA A 21 11.21 4.53 -2.82
CA ALA A 21 11.76 3.43 -2.03
C ALA A 21 10.79 2.88 -0.94
N GLY A 22 9.59 3.45 -0.78
CA GLY A 22 8.56 2.97 0.15
C GLY A 22 8.58 3.61 1.55
N GLY A 23 9.06 4.84 1.71
CA GLY A 23 9.11 5.51 3.02
C GLY A 23 7.73 5.78 3.64
N LEU A 24 6.76 6.24 2.82
CA LEU A 24 5.38 6.42 3.26
C LEU A 24 4.73 5.08 3.59
N THR A 25 4.88 4.11 2.69
CA THR A 25 4.44 2.73 2.90
C THR A 25 4.92 2.18 4.24
N LYS A 26 6.23 2.27 4.52
CA LYS A 26 6.81 1.77 5.76
C LYS A 26 6.21 2.44 7.00
N GLY A 27 6.05 3.76 6.96
CA GLY A 27 5.45 4.51 8.06
C GLY A 27 3.99 4.11 8.33
N LEU A 28 3.19 3.90 7.27
CA LEU A 28 1.80 3.44 7.41
C LEU A 28 1.74 2.03 8.00
N GLU A 29 2.56 1.10 7.49
CA GLU A 29 2.64 -0.27 7.98
C GLU A 29 3.04 -0.33 9.46
N ASP A 30 4.01 0.49 9.88
CA ASP A 30 4.45 0.57 11.28
C ASP A 30 3.34 1.06 12.24
N THR A 31 2.32 1.76 11.72
CA THR A 31 1.13 2.17 12.49
C THR A 31 -0.04 1.18 12.40
N GLY A 32 0.13 0.07 11.68
CA GLY A 32 -0.88 -0.97 11.49
C GLY A 32 -1.84 -0.72 10.32
N ILE A 33 -1.57 0.26 9.45
CA ILE A 33 -2.33 0.47 8.21
C ILE A 33 -1.71 -0.40 7.11
N LYS A 34 -2.53 -1.23 6.49
CA LYS A 34 -2.05 -2.12 5.42
C LYS A 34 -1.93 -1.36 4.11
N VAL A 35 -0.75 -1.35 3.52
CA VAL A 35 -0.52 -0.79 2.18
C VAL A 35 -0.39 -1.95 1.18
N ASN A 36 -1.38 -2.11 0.31
CA ASN A 36 -1.45 -3.28 -0.56
C ASN A 36 -0.64 -3.11 -1.87
N LEU A 37 -0.42 -1.86 -2.30
CA LEU A 37 0.21 -1.53 -3.57
C LEU A 37 1.01 -0.23 -3.49
N GLY A 38 2.21 -0.23 -4.03
CA GLY A 38 3.01 0.97 -4.33
C GLY A 38 3.16 1.13 -5.84
N VAL A 39 3.00 2.35 -6.34
CA VAL A 39 3.10 2.67 -7.77
C VAL A 39 4.18 3.71 -7.99
N ASP A 40 5.17 3.39 -8.83
CA ASP A 40 6.19 4.34 -9.29
C ASP A 40 6.59 4.03 -10.74
N ILE A 41 7.13 5.01 -11.45
CA ILE A 41 7.61 4.83 -12.83
C ILE A 41 9.08 4.38 -12.86
N ASP A 42 9.85 4.67 -11.80
CA ASP A 42 11.28 4.39 -11.76
C ASP A 42 11.54 2.90 -11.41
N PRO A 43 12.15 2.10 -12.30
CA PRO A 43 12.52 0.72 -11.99
C PRO A 43 13.49 0.58 -10.81
N ALA A 44 14.27 1.62 -10.46
CA ALA A 44 15.17 1.58 -9.31
C ALA A 44 14.42 1.48 -7.97
N CYS A 45 13.13 1.81 -7.95
CA CYS A 45 12.28 1.73 -6.77
C CYS A 45 11.80 0.32 -6.45
N GLU A 46 11.77 -0.59 -7.43
CA GLU A 46 11.17 -1.92 -7.28
C GLU A 46 11.82 -2.75 -6.17
N TYR A 47 13.15 -2.85 -6.20
CA TYR A 47 13.91 -3.60 -5.20
C TYR A 47 13.79 -3.02 -3.78
N PRO A 48 14.10 -1.73 -3.51
CA PRO A 48 14.00 -1.20 -2.16
C PRO A 48 12.56 -1.22 -1.64
N TYR A 49 11.57 -0.97 -2.49
CA TYR A 49 10.17 -1.07 -2.09
C TYR A 49 9.82 -2.50 -1.66
N SER A 50 10.04 -3.49 -2.53
CA SER A 50 9.64 -4.89 -2.31
C SER A 50 10.44 -5.58 -1.20
N ALA A 51 11.68 -5.15 -0.95
CA ALA A 51 12.52 -5.73 0.09
C ALA A 51 12.16 -5.25 1.50
N ASN A 52 11.54 -4.07 1.64
CA ASN A 52 11.34 -3.42 2.94
C ASN A 52 9.87 -3.29 3.35
N ASN A 53 8.92 -3.54 2.45
CA ASN A 53 7.49 -3.33 2.67
C ASN A 53 6.69 -4.58 2.28
N SER A 54 5.47 -4.69 2.78
CA SER A 54 4.59 -5.85 2.54
C SER A 54 3.74 -5.75 1.27
N GLY A 55 3.56 -4.54 0.73
CA GLY A 55 2.77 -4.28 -0.47
C GLY A 55 3.45 -4.73 -1.78
N SER A 56 2.65 -4.91 -2.84
CA SER A 56 3.17 -5.16 -4.19
C SER A 56 3.73 -3.87 -4.83
N PHE A 57 4.72 -3.99 -5.72
CA PHE A 57 5.19 -2.86 -6.53
C PHE A 57 4.63 -2.94 -7.95
N LEU A 58 4.06 -1.84 -8.44
CA LEU A 58 3.62 -1.68 -9.82
C LEU A 58 4.43 -0.59 -10.51
N LYS A 59 5.30 -1.00 -11.44
CA LYS A 59 6.06 -0.07 -12.29
C LYS A 59 5.14 0.56 -13.33
N LYS A 60 4.55 1.72 -13.04
CA LYS A 60 3.61 2.42 -13.94
C LYS A 60 3.62 3.92 -13.67
N SER A 61 3.50 4.71 -14.73
CA SER A 61 3.18 6.14 -14.58
C SER A 61 1.79 6.31 -14.01
N VAL A 62 1.64 7.15 -12.99
CA VAL A 62 0.32 7.49 -12.41
C VAL A 62 -0.61 8.11 -13.47
N ASN A 63 -0.08 8.81 -14.48
CA ASN A 63 -0.88 9.35 -15.61
C ASN A 63 -1.61 8.26 -16.42
N ASN A 64 -1.08 7.03 -16.42
CA ASN A 64 -1.64 5.89 -17.14
C ASN A 64 -2.36 4.90 -16.19
N LEU A 65 -2.51 5.25 -14.91
CA LEU A 65 -3.16 4.41 -13.90
C LEU A 65 -4.69 4.53 -14.03
N SER A 66 -5.37 3.40 -13.95
CA SER A 66 -6.82 3.25 -14.03
C SER A 66 -7.37 2.58 -12.78
N SER A 67 -8.67 2.71 -12.53
CA SER A 67 -9.34 2.03 -11.41
C SER A 67 -9.15 0.52 -11.44
N SER A 68 -9.16 -0.09 -12.64
CA SER A 68 -8.93 -1.53 -12.79
C SER A 68 -7.53 -1.98 -12.39
N ASP A 69 -6.53 -1.09 -12.44
CA ASP A 69 -5.17 -1.44 -11.99
C ASP A 69 -5.10 -1.58 -10.45
N ILE A 70 -5.97 -0.87 -9.73
CA ILE A 70 -5.93 -0.81 -8.25
C ILE A 70 -7.05 -1.60 -7.58
N GLN A 71 -8.10 -2.00 -8.31
CA GLN A 71 -9.30 -2.62 -7.76
C GLN A 71 -9.03 -3.89 -6.94
N ASN A 72 -8.02 -4.69 -7.31
CA ASN A 72 -7.64 -5.91 -6.60
C ASN A 72 -6.82 -5.66 -5.33
N PHE A 73 -6.49 -4.40 -5.05
CA PHE A 73 -5.68 -3.96 -3.91
C PHE A 73 -6.46 -3.11 -2.91
N LEU A 74 -7.76 -2.89 -3.13
CA LEU A 74 -8.68 -2.18 -2.23
C LEU A 74 -9.54 -3.19 -1.46
#